data_AF-A0A7R9MFP7-F1
#
_entry.id   AF-A0A7R9MFP7-F1
#
_cell.length_a   1.000
_cell.length_b   1.000
_cell.length_c   1.000
_cell.angle_alpha   90.00
_cell.angle_beta   90.00
_cell.angle_gamma   90.00
#
_symmetry.space_group_name_H-M   'P 1'
#
loop_
_entity.id
_entity.type
_entity.pdbx_description
1 polymer ?
#
loop_
_entity_poly.entity_id
_entity_poly.type
_entity_poly.pdbx_seq_one_letter_code
_entity_poly.pdbx_strand_id
1 'polypeptide(L)'
;SLPGVEGVNISYSKPCTGCSKCYQRFERQTAGAEGLSSRDTTRWWHIFMSRKASDNHNTNESKVDLRSITNDECNQWSTLTDVNADNLFIQNTKDCKLNLIIHSQPLKYSQFISDGVKLFNGEPLAESDPQSGVQVIEAMDINIDLPIDKTSGGAVGATDVESDDGEGDKIVAEDKSATNSWFSIDTESYERQSVKITLLPKVLNMYTL
;
A
#
# COMPACT_ATOMS: atom_id res chain seq x y z
N SER A 1 -4.10 22.99 11.76
CA SER A 1 -4.89 22.00 11.01
C SER A 1 -5.84 22.75 10.09
N LEU A 2 -5.79 22.48 8.78
CA LEU A 2 -6.79 22.98 7.85
C LEU A 2 -8.12 22.23 8.13
N PRO A 3 -9.26 22.93 8.22
CA PRO A 3 -10.56 22.28 8.38
C PRO A 3 -10.91 21.53 7.08
N GLY A 4 -11.19 20.23 7.17
CA GLY A 4 -11.85 19.48 6.08
C GLY A 4 -11.10 18.32 5.44
N VAL A 5 -9.89 17.96 5.89
CA VAL A 5 -9.24 16.71 5.42
C VAL A 5 -9.69 15.56 6.33
N GLU A 6 -10.62 14.74 5.86
CA GLU A 6 -10.97 13.49 6.54
C GLU A 6 -9.73 12.58 6.60
N GLY A 7 -9.48 12.02 7.78
CA GLY A 7 -8.35 11.11 7.99
C GLY A 7 -8.50 9.83 7.17
N VAL A 8 -7.39 9.12 6.98
CA VAL A 8 -7.38 7.84 6.25
C VAL A 8 -7.54 6.70 7.23
N ASN A 9 -8.32 5.68 6.87
CA ASN A 9 -8.41 4.45 7.65
C ASN A 9 -7.36 3.47 7.14
N ILE A 10 -6.54 2.94 8.04
CA ILE A 10 -5.49 1.99 7.68
C ILE A 10 -5.68 0.73 8.51
N SER A 11 -5.82 -0.41 7.86
CA SER A 11 -5.81 -1.70 8.53
C SER A 11 -4.59 -2.51 8.10
N TYR A 12 -4.04 -3.29 9.01
CA TYR A 12 -2.81 -4.05 8.77
C TYR A 12 -2.81 -5.35 9.55
N SER A 13 -2.10 -6.36 9.04
CA SER A 13 -1.87 -7.62 9.74
C SER A 13 -0.45 -7.71 10.25
N LYS A 14 -0.24 -8.28 11.45
CA LYS A 14 1.12 -8.50 11.99
C LYS A 14 1.99 -9.34 11.04
N PRO A 15 3.32 -9.15 11.04
CA PRO A 15 4.23 -10.02 10.33
C PRO A 15 4.08 -11.48 10.79
N CYS A 16 4.23 -12.42 9.86
CA CYS A 16 4.28 -13.84 10.20
C CYS A 16 5.44 -14.51 9.47
N THR A 17 6.29 -15.20 10.22
CA THR A 17 7.45 -15.95 9.71
C THR A 17 7.07 -17.19 8.89
N GLY A 18 5.78 -17.53 8.84
CA GLY A 18 5.24 -18.69 8.15
C GLY A 18 4.52 -19.62 9.13
N CYS A 19 3.24 -19.83 8.90
CA CYS A 19 2.43 -20.84 9.58
C CYS A 19 1.51 -21.55 8.59
N SER A 20 0.75 -22.51 9.07
CA SER A 20 -0.22 -23.28 8.29
C SER A 20 -1.20 -22.38 7.52
N LYS A 21 -1.65 -21.28 8.13
CA LYS A 21 -2.53 -20.29 7.48
C LYS A 21 -1.81 -19.54 6.34
N CYS A 22 -0.56 -19.12 6.53
CA CYS A 22 0.25 -18.50 5.48
C CYS A 22 0.48 -19.47 4.31
N TYR A 23 0.77 -20.73 4.63
CA TYR A 23 0.99 -21.76 3.64
C TYR A 23 -0.27 -22.04 2.81
N GLN A 24 -1.43 -22.20 3.46
CA GLN A 24 -2.71 -22.35 2.76
C GLN A 24 -3.02 -21.14 1.87
N ARG A 25 -2.70 -19.92 2.33
CA ARG A 25 -2.88 -18.71 1.53
C ARG A 25 -1.97 -18.71 0.29
N PHE A 26 -0.70 -19.06 0.47
CA PHE A 26 0.25 -19.20 -0.63
C PHE A 26 -0.22 -20.25 -1.64
N GLU A 27 -0.71 -21.40 -1.18
CA GLU A 27 -1.29 -22.43 -2.05
C GLU A 27 -2.49 -21.90 -2.83
N ARG A 28 -3.41 -21.15 -2.20
CA ARG A 28 -4.55 -20.53 -2.91
C ARG A 28 -4.11 -19.52 -3.97
N GLN A 29 -3.13 -18.68 -3.65
CA GLN A 29 -2.62 -17.66 -4.59
C GLN A 29 -1.87 -18.29 -5.76
N THR A 30 -1.10 -19.35 -5.52
CA THR A 30 -0.36 -20.06 -6.58
C THR A 30 -1.24 -21.00 -7.39
N ALA A 31 -2.25 -21.64 -6.78
CA ALA A 31 -3.21 -22.48 -7.50
C ALA A 31 -4.09 -21.67 -8.47
N GLY A 32 -4.42 -20.42 -8.14
CA GLY A 32 -5.12 -19.51 -9.05
C GLY A 32 -4.30 -19.09 -10.27
N ALA A 33 -2.96 -19.15 -10.19
CA ALA A 33 -2.08 -18.88 -11.32
C ALA A 33 -2.04 -20.01 -12.36
N GLU A 34 -2.50 -21.22 -12.01
CA GLU A 34 -2.59 -22.35 -12.95
C GLU A 34 -3.85 -22.25 -13.86
N GLY A 35 -4.87 -21.48 -13.44
CA GLY A 35 -6.13 -21.28 -14.18
C GLY A 35 -6.15 -20.13 -15.21
N LEU A 36 -5.18 -19.21 -15.17
CA LEU A 36 -5.04 -18.12 -16.16
C LEU A 36 -4.17 -18.51 -17.37
N SER A 37 -3.88 -19.81 -17.51
CA SER A 37 -3.21 -20.39 -18.68
C SER A 37 -4.11 -20.52 -19.92
N SER A 38 -5.35 -20.05 -19.86
CA SER A 38 -6.22 -19.90 -21.03
C SER A 38 -6.06 -18.51 -21.65
N ARG A 39 -5.09 -18.40 -22.56
CA ARG A 39 -5.04 -17.48 -23.73
C ARG A 39 -5.25 -15.97 -23.47
N ASP A 40 -4.14 -15.24 -23.62
CA ASP A 40 -4.04 -13.86 -24.15
C ASP A 40 -3.86 -12.63 -23.24
N THR A 41 -3.44 -12.74 -21.97
CA THR A 41 -2.92 -11.56 -21.22
C THR A 41 -1.85 -11.88 -20.17
N THR A 42 -0.80 -12.63 -20.50
CA THR A 42 0.37 -12.69 -19.59
C THR A 42 1.12 -11.38 -19.65
N ARG A 43 0.91 -10.52 -18.65
CA ARG A 43 1.68 -9.29 -18.47
C ARG A 43 3.16 -9.65 -18.33
N TRP A 44 4.06 -8.82 -18.87
CA TRP A 44 5.48 -9.15 -19.04
C TRP A 44 6.17 -9.58 -17.73
N TRP A 45 5.71 -9.09 -16.59
CA TRP A 45 6.23 -9.48 -15.28
C TRP A 45 5.92 -10.91 -14.84
N HIS A 46 4.96 -11.60 -15.47
CA HIS A 46 4.67 -13.01 -15.17
C HIS A 46 5.83 -13.97 -15.51
N ILE A 47 6.82 -13.55 -16.32
CA ILE A 47 8.01 -14.36 -16.60
C ILE A 47 8.90 -14.57 -15.37
N PHE A 48 8.82 -13.67 -14.38
CA PHE A 48 9.65 -13.73 -13.18
C PHE A 48 9.01 -14.51 -12.02
N MET A 49 7.73 -14.86 -12.14
CA MET A 49 7.07 -15.72 -11.16
C MET A 49 7.60 -17.14 -11.32
N SER A 50 8.08 -17.73 -10.22
CA SER A 50 8.53 -19.12 -10.22
C SER A 50 7.37 -20.03 -10.63
N ARG A 51 7.43 -20.57 -11.85
CA ARG A 51 6.60 -21.70 -12.25
C ARG A 51 7.05 -22.87 -11.39
N LYS A 52 6.13 -23.61 -10.78
CA LYS A 52 6.44 -24.81 -10.00
C LYS A 52 7.22 -25.80 -10.86
N ALA A 53 8.54 -25.65 -10.92
CA ALA A 53 9.44 -26.70 -11.32
C ALA A 53 9.33 -27.73 -10.21
N SER A 54 8.97 -28.96 -10.58
CA SER A 54 9.05 -30.13 -9.71
C SER A 54 10.33 -30.05 -8.88
N ASP A 55 10.16 -29.90 -7.56
CA ASP A 55 11.20 -29.80 -6.54
C ASP A 55 12.31 -30.83 -6.82
N ASN A 56 13.46 -30.35 -7.30
CA ASN A 56 14.69 -31.13 -7.40
C ASN A 56 15.89 -30.27 -6.99
N HIS A 57 15.71 -29.44 -5.96
CA HIS A 57 16.82 -28.78 -5.28
C HIS A 57 17.01 -29.37 -3.89
N ASN A 58 18.06 -30.18 -3.81
CA ASN A 58 18.68 -30.69 -2.61
C ASN A 58 19.41 -29.53 -1.91
N THR A 59 18.76 -28.86 -0.96
CA THR A 59 19.43 -27.95 -0.03
C THR A 59 19.24 -28.46 1.39
N ASN A 60 20.35 -28.61 2.10
CA ASN A 60 20.47 -29.04 3.50
C ASN A 60 19.89 -28.01 4.50
N GLU A 61 18.78 -27.34 4.17
CA GLU A 61 17.99 -26.62 5.16
C GLU A 61 17.00 -27.61 5.76
N SER A 62 16.90 -27.65 7.09
CA SER A 62 15.82 -28.40 7.73
C SER A 62 14.51 -27.88 7.15
N LYS A 63 13.86 -28.69 6.33
CA LYS A 63 12.58 -28.35 5.70
C LYS A 63 11.56 -28.22 6.81
N VAL A 64 11.44 -27.00 7.36
CA VAL A 64 10.47 -26.68 8.41
C VAL A 64 9.10 -26.88 7.78
N ASP A 65 8.35 -27.85 8.29
CA ASP A 65 7.01 -28.11 7.79
C ASP A 65 6.04 -27.03 8.30
N LEU A 66 5.90 -25.96 7.49
CA LEU A 66 5.01 -24.84 7.78
C LEU A 66 3.55 -25.27 7.95
N ARG A 67 3.13 -26.44 7.45
CA ARG A 67 1.76 -26.97 7.63
C ARG A 67 1.46 -27.31 9.09
N SER A 68 2.48 -27.62 9.88
CA SER A 68 2.37 -28.01 11.29
C SER A 68 2.41 -26.82 12.24
N ILE A 69 3.00 -25.69 11.81
CA ILE A 69 3.14 -24.49 12.64
C ILE A 69 1.80 -23.76 12.71
N THR A 70 1.31 -23.52 13.92
CA THR A 70 0.11 -22.72 14.16
C THR A 70 0.52 -21.36 14.70
N ASN A 71 -0.16 -20.32 14.21
CA ASN A 71 -0.03 -18.96 14.74
C ASN A 71 -1.43 -18.36 14.81
N ASP A 72 -1.89 -18.10 16.02
CA ASP A 72 -3.22 -17.55 16.28
C ASP A 72 -3.29 -16.07 15.89
N GLU A 73 -2.18 -15.34 16.01
CA GLU A 73 -2.07 -13.94 15.59
C GLU A 73 -1.98 -13.77 14.07
N CYS A 74 -1.70 -14.84 13.32
CA CYS A 74 -1.66 -14.79 11.86
C CYS A 74 -3.04 -14.48 11.28
N ASN A 75 -3.08 -13.56 10.32
CA ASN A 75 -4.27 -12.99 9.68
C ASN A 75 -5.19 -12.18 10.62
N GLN A 76 -4.74 -11.82 11.82
CA GLN A 76 -5.45 -10.84 12.62
C GLN A 76 -5.16 -9.43 12.08
N TRP A 77 -6.22 -8.66 11.86
CA TRP A 77 -6.14 -7.29 11.37
C TRP A 77 -6.32 -6.30 12.53
N SER A 78 -5.38 -5.38 12.64
CA SER A 78 -5.48 -4.18 13.46
C SER A 78 -5.91 -3.01 12.59
N THR A 79 -6.65 -2.05 13.14
CA THR A 79 -7.14 -0.88 12.40
C THR A 79 -6.76 0.41 13.12
N LEU A 80 -6.22 1.35 12.36
CA LEU A 80 -6.04 2.75 12.72
C LEU A 80 -7.14 3.54 12.01
N THR A 81 -7.86 4.35 12.79
CA THR A 81 -8.97 5.17 12.29
C THR A 81 -8.57 6.63 12.27
N ASP A 82 -9.09 7.37 11.29
CA ASP A 82 -8.88 8.82 11.15
C ASP A 82 -7.40 9.23 11.20
N VAL A 83 -6.53 8.47 10.53
CA VAL A 83 -5.10 8.75 10.48
C VAL A 83 -4.89 10.02 9.68
N ASN A 84 -4.50 11.09 10.37
CA ASN A 84 -4.07 12.33 9.75
C ASN A 84 -2.56 12.28 9.55
N ALA A 85 -2.15 11.84 8.35
CA ALA A 85 -0.76 11.74 7.96
C ALA A 85 -0.46 12.74 6.84
N ASP A 86 0.61 13.51 7.01
CA ASP A 86 1.12 14.37 5.93
C ASP A 86 1.87 13.53 4.90
N ASN A 87 2.53 12.45 5.33
CA ASN A 87 3.20 11.50 4.44
C ASN A 87 3.03 10.06 4.93
N LEU A 88 2.80 9.15 3.99
CA LEU A 88 2.78 7.71 4.19
C LEU A 88 3.82 7.07 3.27
N PHE A 89 4.63 6.17 3.82
CA PHE A 89 5.63 5.43 3.06
C PHE A 89 5.54 3.95 3.39
N ILE A 90 5.62 3.10 2.37
CA ILE A 90 5.56 1.65 2.53
C ILE A 90 6.74 1.04 1.82
N GLN A 91 7.50 0.21 2.54
CA GLN A 91 8.69 -0.43 2.02
C GLN A 91 8.77 -1.89 2.43
N ASN A 92 9.23 -2.74 1.51
CA ASN A 92 9.59 -4.11 1.83
C ASN A 92 10.95 -4.18 2.53
N THR A 93 11.06 -5.06 3.51
CA THR A 93 12.30 -5.32 4.27
C THR A 93 12.90 -6.69 3.90
N LYS A 94 14.13 -6.93 4.35
CA LYS A 94 14.81 -8.22 4.13
C LYS A 94 14.17 -9.39 4.89
N ASP A 95 13.43 -9.11 5.96
CA ASP A 95 12.85 -10.13 6.84
C ASP A 95 11.45 -10.58 6.40
N CYS A 96 11.09 -10.38 5.12
CA CYS A 96 9.77 -10.72 4.60
C CYS A 96 8.64 -10.04 5.40
N LYS A 97 8.82 -8.75 5.70
CA LYS A 97 7.80 -7.86 6.29
C LYS A 97 7.78 -6.52 5.57
N LEU A 98 6.65 -5.84 5.61
CA LEU A 98 6.47 -4.47 5.18
C LEU A 98 6.66 -3.54 6.38
N ASN A 99 7.29 -2.40 6.15
CA ASN A 99 7.28 -1.27 7.08
C ASN A 99 6.32 -0.22 6.53
N LEU A 100 5.26 0.08 7.28
CA LEU A 100 4.40 1.23 7.08
C LEU A 100 4.91 2.37 7.97
N ILE A 101 5.30 3.47 7.35
CA ILE A 101 5.86 4.64 8.02
C ILE A 101 4.87 5.78 7.87
N ILE A 102 4.40 6.30 9.00
CA ILE A 102 3.37 7.33 9.08
C ILE A 102 4.00 8.57 9.69
N HIS A 103 3.99 9.67 8.94
CA HIS A 103 4.39 10.98 9.44
C HIS A 103 3.14 11.80 9.74
N SER A 104 2.82 11.94 11.03
CA SER A 104 1.61 12.63 11.52
C SER A 104 1.77 14.15 11.62
N GLN A 105 3.00 14.65 11.41
CA GLN A 105 3.33 16.06 11.47
C GLN A 105 4.10 16.48 10.21
N PRO A 106 4.03 17.77 9.83
CA PRO A 106 4.74 18.24 8.66
C PRO A 106 6.24 18.18 8.91
N LEU A 107 6.92 17.40 8.09
CA LEU A 107 8.36 17.24 8.18
C LEU A 107 9.06 18.52 7.74
N LYS A 108 10.01 18.99 8.56
CA LYS A 108 10.99 19.97 8.09
C LYS A 108 11.83 19.34 6.98
N TYR A 109 12.22 20.13 5.98
CA TYR A 109 13.02 19.65 4.86
C TYR A 109 14.29 18.90 5.30
N SER A 110 15.02 19.41 6.30
CA SER A 110 16.21 18.73 6.82
C SER A 110 15.91 17.35 7.42
N GLN A 111 14.76 17.23 8.10
CA GLN A 111 14.31 15.97 8.68
C GLN A 111 13.91 14.99 7.57
N PHE A 112 13.14 15.46 6.58
CA PHE A 112 12.76 14.67 5.41
C PHE A 112 13.99 14.11 4.68
N ILE A 113 15.02 14.94 4.43
CA ILE A 113 16.26 14.48 3.80
C ILE A 113 17.01 13.49 4.70
N SER A 114 17.13 13.76 6.00
CA SER A 114 17.79 12.84 6.92
C SER A 114 17.09 11.48 7.00
N ASP A 115 15.76 11.46 7.05
CA ASP A 115 14.97 10.25 7.09
C ASP A 115 15.07 9.50 5.75
N GLY A 116 15.04 10.22 4.62
CA GLY A 116 15.29 9.65 3.30
C GLY A 116 16.64 8.95 3.19
N VAL A 117 17.72 9.55 3.71
CA VAL A 117 19.06 8.92 3.73
C VAL A 117 19.07 7.67 4.61
N LYS A 118 18.45 7.70 5.79
CA LYS A 118 18.34 6.53 6.67
C LYS A 118 17.59 5.40 6.00
N LEU A 119 16.45 5.69 5.39
CA LEU A 119 15.64 4.72 4.64
C LEU A 119 16.41 4.11 3.48
N PHE A 120 17.15 4.92 2.73
CA PHE A 120 17.99 4.46 1.63
C PHE A 120 19.09 3.50 2.11
N ASN A 121 19.70 3.80 3.27
CA ASN A 121 20.73 2.95 3.88
C ASN A 121 20.15 1.73 4.63
N GLY A 122 18.83 1.62 4.77
CA GLY A 122 18.18 0.58 5.56
C GLY A 122 18.35 0.74 7.08
N GLU A 123 18.67 1.95 7.54
CA GLU A 123 18.74 2.28 8.95
C GLU A 123 17.32 2.45 9.52
N PRO A 124 17.05 1.97 10.74
CA PRO A 124 15.74 2.16 11.36
C PRO A 124 15.49 3.66 11.59
N LEU A 125 14.31 4.14 11.21
CA LEU A 125 13.83 5.43 11.69
C LEU A 125 13.60 5.28 13.18
N ALA A 126 14.36 6.03 13.98
CA ALA A 126 14.26 5.92 15.41
C ALA A 126 12.87 6.42 15.86
N GLU A 127 12.07 5.54 16.46
CA GLU A 127 10.87 5.90 17.25
C GLU A 127 11.22 6.76 18.48
N SER A 128 12.50 7.09 18.66
CA SER A 128 13.10 7.57 19.90
C SER A 128 12.71 8.99 20.31
N ASP A 129 12.01 9.73 19.46
CA ASP A 129 11.43 11.01 19.86
C ASP A 129 9.91 11.00 19.66
N PRO A 130 9.13 10.90 20.75
CA PRO A 130 7.68 11.06 20.73
C PRO A 130 7.23 12.39 20.09
N GLN A 131 8.10 13.39 20.02
CA GLN A 131 7.82 14.67 19.35
C GLN A 131 8.01 14.62 17.83
N SER A 132 8.68 13.60 17.28
CA SER A 132 8.94 13.50 15.84
C SER A 132 7.68 13.26 15.00
N GLY A 133 6.61 12.74 15.62
CA GLY A 133 5.37 12.41 14.93
C GLY A 133 5.51 11.26 13.93
N VAL A 134 6.61 10.49 14.00
CA VAL A 134 6.86 9.33 13.13
C VAL A 134 6.43 8.05 13.83
N GLN A 135 5.59 7.27 13.17
CA GLN A 135 5.17 5.94 13.61
C GLN A 135 5.60 4.91 12.57
N VAL A 136 6.26 3.84 13.01
CA VAL A 136 6.64 2.71 12.15
C VAL A 136 5.84 1.49 12.56
N ILE A 137 5.20 0.84 11.60
CA ILE A 137 4.37 -0.34 11.82
C ILE A 137 4.87 -1.46 10.92
N GLU A 138 5.28 -2.56 11.54
CA GLU A 138 5.60 -3.78 10.80
C GLU A 138 4.30 -4.52 10.43
N ALA A 139 4.19 -4.92 9.17
CA ALA A 139 2.99 -5.58 8.65
C ALA A 139 3.32 -6.65 7.60
N MET A 140 2.40 -7.59 7.40
CA MET A 140 2.42 -8.52 6.25
C MET A 140 1.49 -8.04 5.14
N ASP A 141 0.32 -7.54 5.53
CA ASP A 141 -0.66 -6.90 4.65
C ASP A 141 -1.05 -5.54 5.20
N ILE A 142 -1.35 -4.63 4.29
CA ILE A 142 -1.83 -3.29 4.58
C ILE A 142 -3.04 -3.02 3.68
N ASN A 143 -4.10 -2.46 4.22
CA ASN A 143 -5.22 -1.93 3.48
C ASN A 143 -5.39 -0.46 3.85
N ILE A 144 -5.42 0.40 2.85
CA ILE A 144 -5.59 1.84 2.99
C ILE A 144 -6.93 2.19 2.38
N ASP A 145 -7.87 2.59 3.25
CA ASP A 145 -9.21 3.00 2.86
C ASP A 145 -9.28 4.52 2.91
N LEU A 146 -9.40 5.10 1.72
CA LEU A 146 -9.52 6.54 1.57
C LEU A 146 -10.98 6.98 1.72
N PRO A 147 -11.24 8.15 2.35
CA PRO A 147 -12.57 8.73 2.34
C PRO A 147 -13.00 9.01 0.90
N ILE A 148 -14.23 8.61 0.54
CA ILE A 148 -14.79 8.86 -0.78
C ILE A 148 -15.27 10.31 -0.80
N ASP A 149 -14.66 11.15 -1.65
CA ASP A 149 -15.15 12.50 -1.92
C ASP A 149 -16.56 12.40 -2.51
N LYS A 150 -17.59 12.71 -1.70
CA LYS A 150 -19.01 12.63 -2.12
C LYS A 150 -19.42 13.74 -3.10
N THR A 151 -18.48 14.51 -3.63
CA THR A 151 -18.73 15.75 -4.40
C THR A 151 -18.80 15.56 -5.91
N SER A 152 -18.61 14.36 -6.46
CA SER A 152 -18.71 14.10 -7.93
C SER A 152 -20.01 13.43 -8.38
N GLY A 153 -21.03 13.39 -7.52
CA GLY A 153 -22.37 12.85 -7.84
C GLY A 153 -23.35 13.91 -8.37
N GLY A 154 -23.01 14.60 -9.45
CA GLY A 154 -23.92 15.52 -10.13
C GLY A 154 -25.04 14.77 -10.84
N ALA A 155 -26.22 14.72 -10.22
CA ALA A 155 -27.46 14.26 -10.83
C ALA A 155 -27.76 15.08 -12.09
N VAL A 156 -27.86 14.42 -13.25
CA VAL A 156 -28.39 14.99 -14.49
C VAL A 156 -29.90 15.16 -14.30
N GLY A 157 -30.28 16.31 -13.72
CA GLY A 157 -31.66 16.80 -13.66
C GLY A 157 -31.78 17.98 -14.60
N ALA A 158 -32.23 17.73 -15.83
CA ALA A 158 -32.57 18.77 -16.79
C ALA A 158 -33.67 19.68 -16.20
N THR A 159 -33.36 20.96 -16.05
CA THR A 159 -34.37 22.02 -15.95
C THR A 159 -33.96 23.15 -16.88
N ASP A 160 -34.70 23.25 -17.98
CA ASP A 160 -34.67 24.37 -18.91
C ASP A 160 -35.21 25.61 -18.19
N VAL A 161 -34.41 26.67 -18.08
CA VAL A 161 -34.89 28.02 -17.77
C VAL A 161 -34.16 29.02 -18.66
N GLU A 162 -35.00 29.87 -19.27
CA GLU A 162 -34.73 30.85 -20.31
C GLU A 162 -33.79 32.00 -19.90
N SER A 163 -33.23 32.62 -20.95
CA SER A 163 -32.27 33.72 -21.01
C SER A 163 -32.71 35.01 -20.30
N ASP A 164 -31.75 35.71 -19.68
CA ASP A 164 -31.80 37.16 -19.47
C ASP A 164 -30.38 37.75 -19.45
N ASP A 165 -30.24 38.93 -20.05
CA ASP A 165 -29.01 39.47 -20.60
C ASP A 165 -28.35 40.42 -19.59
N GLY A 166 -27.27 39.97 -18.94
CA GLY A 166 -26.55 40.76 -17.93
C GLY A 166 -25.04 40.63 -18.05
N GLU A 167 -24.43 41.56 -18.78
CA GLU A 167 -22.99 41.72 -18.92
C GLU A 167 -22.36 42.13 -17.58
N GLY A 168 -21.72 41.15 -16.93
CA GLY A 168 -20.98 41.32 -15.69
C GLY A 168 -19.78 40.38 -15.70
N ASP A 169 -18.58 40.96 -15.76
CA ASP A 169 -17.30 40.28 -15.73
C ASP A 169 -17.12 39.53 -14.39
N LYS A 170 -17.58 38.29 -14.34
CA LYS A 170 -17.37 37.37 -13.23
C LYS A 170 -16.07 36.63 -13.46
N ILE A 171 -15.05 37.02 -12.70
CA ILE A 171 -13.88 36.20 -12.42
C ILE A 171 -14.42 34.86 -11.88
N VAL A 172 -14.37 33.83 -12.71
CA VAL A 172 -14.67 32.46 -12.33
C VAL A 172 -13.59 32.06 -11.32
N ALA A 173 -13.96 32.04 -10.04
CA ALA A 173 -13.15 31.39 -9.03
C ALA A 173 -13.07 29.91 -9.44
N GLU A 174 -11.89 29.49 -9.92
CA GLU A 174 -11.59 28.09 -10.13
C GLU A 174 -11.91 27.33 -8.84
N ASP A 175 -12.95 26.51 -8.95
CA ASP A 175 -13.35 25.57 -7.94
C ASP A 175 -12.16 24.63 -7.72
N LYS A 176 -11.41 24.82 -6.63
CA LYS A 176 -10.33 23.93 -6.16
C LYS A 176 -10.91 22.62 -5.61
N SER A 177 -11.89 22.06 -6.30
CA SER A 177 -12.59 20.83 -5.97
C SER A 177 -11.90 19.69 -6.72
N ALA A 178 -11.47 18.68 -5.97
CA ALA A 178 -10.59 17.58 -6.37
C ALA A 178 -9.14 18.01 -6.67
N THR A 179 -8.37 18.24 -5.62
CA THR A 179 -6.91 18.08 -5.74
C THR A 179 -6.64 16.65 -6.20
N ASN A 180 -6.35 16.47 -7.50
CA ASN A 180 -5.87 15.20 -8.06
C ASN A 180 -4.66 14.75 -7.24
N SER A 181 -4.91 13.86 -6.29
CA SER A 181 -3.90 13.33 -5.40
C SER A 181 -3.33 12.07 -6.04
N TRP A 182 -2.02 11.92 -5.98
CA TRP A 182 -1.29 10.83 -6.62
C TRP A 182 -0.40 10.18 -5.57
N PHE A 183 -0.21 8.86 -5.68
CA PHE A 183 0.85 8.16 -4.98
C PHE A 183 1.90 7.68 -5.98
N SER A 184 3.13 7.48 -5.49
CA SER A 184 4.25 6.99 -6.30
C SER A 184 4.59 5.56 -5.91
N ILE A 185 4.67 4.66 -6.88
CA ILE A 185 5.16 3.28 -6.72
C ILE A 185 6.33 3.12 -7.67
N ASP A 186 7.51 2.79 -7.15
CA ASP A 186 8.73 2.54 -7.94
C ASP A 186 9.01 3.63 -8.99
N THR A 187 8.83 4.91 -8.60
CA THR A 187 8.97 6.14 -9.42
C THR A 187 7.84 6.44 -10.41
N GLU A 188 6.86 5.55 -10.55
CA GLU A 188 5.68 5.78 -11.39
C GLU A 188 4.54 6.39 -10.57
N SER A 189 3.81 7.33 -11.18
CA SER A 189 2.68 8.02 -10.53
C SER A 189 1.36 7.32 -10.83
N TYR A 190 0.57 7.11 -9.78
CA TYR A 190 -0.73 6.45 -9.84
C TYR A 190 -1.80 7.30 -9.16
N GLU A 191 -3.01 7.28 -9.71
CA GLU A 191 -4.14 8.01 -9.16
C GLU A 191 -4.52 7.46 -7.77
N ARG A 192 -4.79 8.36 -6.83
CA ARG A 192 -5.14 8.01 -5.47
C ARG A 192 -6.46 7.22 -5.40
N GLN A 193 -6.38 6.00 -4.89
CA GLN A 193 -7.50 5.07 -4.66
C GLN A 193 -7.26 4.29 -3.37
N SER A 194 -8.33 3.70 -2.80
CA SER A 194 -8.17 2.73 -1.71
C SER A 194 -7.41 1.52 -2.23
N VAL A 195 -6.37 1.10 -1.51
CA VAL A 195 -5.44 0.07 -1.98
C VAL A 195 -5.19 -1.00 -0.93
N LYS A 196 -5.12 -2.24 -1.40
CA LYS A 196 -4.64 -3.38 -0.62
C LYS A 196 -3.25 -3.78 -1.08
N ILE A 197 -2.32 -3.76 -0.14
CA ILE A 197 -0.92 -4.10 -0.34
C ILE A 197 -0.66 -5.40 0.40
N THR A 198 -0.18 -6.40 -0.32
CA THR A 198 0.13 -7.72 0.21
C THR A 198 1.57 -8.07 -0.12
N LEU A 199 2.34 -8.45 0.90
CA LEU A 199 3.67 -8.98 0.68
C LEU A 199 3.61 -10.39 0.11
N LEU A 200 4.36 -10.60 -0.98
CA LEU A 200 4.53 -11.89 -1.64
C LEU A 200 5.98 -12.36 -1.47
N PRO A 201 6.32 -13.05 -0.35
CA PRO A 201 7.70 -13.41 -0.06
C PRO A 201 8.23 -14.43 -1.06
N LYS A 202 9.48 -14.24 -1.51
CA LYS A 202 10.24 -15.17 -2.35
C LYS A 202 9.54 -15.59 -3.66
N VAL A 203 8.67 -14.74 -4.21
CA VAL A 203 7.98 -15.04 -5.49
C VAL A 203 8.88 -14.85 -6.70
N LEU A 204 9.83 -13.91 -6.63
CA LEU A 204 10.78 -13.62 -7.69
C LEU A 204 12.13 -14.28 -7.39
N ASN A 205 12.72 -14.88 -8.41
CA ASN A 205 14.12 -15.31 -8.40
C ASN A 205 14.93 -14.28 -9.18
N MET A 206 15.79 -13.54 -8.48
CA MET A 206 16.68 -12.56 -9.09
C MET A 206 18.11 -13.08 -9.11
N TYR A 207 18.82 -12.82 -10.21
CA TYR A 207 20.26 -13.06 -10.29
C TYR A 207 20.98 -11.85 -9.69
N THR A 208 21.86 -12.10 -8.72
CA THR A 208 22.77 -11.10 -8.17
C THR A 208 24.15 -11.27 -8.78
N LEU A 209 24.75 -10.18 -9.23
CA LEU A 209 26.13 -10.13 -9.75
C LEU A 209 27.16 -10.18 -8.62
#